data_AF-A0A6G0RKP4-F1
#
_entry.id   AF-A0A6G0RKP4-F1
#
_cell.length_a   1.000
_cell.length_b   1.000
_cell.length_c   1.000
_cell.angle_alpha   90.00
_cell.angle_beta   90.00
_cell.angle_gamma   90.00
#
_symmetry.space_group_name_H-M   'P 1'
#
loop_
_entity.id
_entity.type
_entity.pdbx_description
1 polymer ?
#
loop_
_entity_poly.entity_id
_entity_poly.type
_entity_poly.pdbx_seq_one_letter_code
_entity_poly.pdbx_strand_id
1 'polypeptide(L)'
;MARGADLFDEEDELDTGDLEADACVIGTSGAYRPRLPDPHQVSIPAHGAPVPSVSQLAADARVLERQNQALCAQYELVSVNNAGLAVHASVLHDRNLAFLRRAHEGYCEGMIMLENTLLSRERAKQECVALRDRVAGLRDRAGRVDAAEPRLLASEDAAAEQYHALQDQFAASQDLVTDLTAQLAAAPSSASSASLAQLFAAQGERDDLRVQFAAAQAALPPVQARLDAVGAVRDLAQQAVGLTERQRDDTFAERDRHRRTLVIVEQE
;
A
#
# COMPACT_ATOMS: atom_id res chain seq x y z
N MET A 1 -13.37 4.95 19.13
CA MET A 1 -13.14 6.14 19.98
C MET A 1 -11.66 6.19 20.32
N ALA A 2 -11.05 7.38 20.18
CA ALA A 2 -9.66 7.75 20.51
C ALA A 2 -8.57 7.05 19.66
N ARG A 3 -7.62 7.72 19.00
CA ARG A 3 -7.16 9.11 18.98
C ARG A 3 -6.67 9.44 17.57
N GLY A 4 -7.14 10.56 17.02
CA GLY A 4 -6.32 11.40 16.16
C GLY A 4 -5.52 12.39 17.01
N ALA A 5 -4.65 13.12 16.34
CA ALA A 5 -3.59 14.03 16.82
C ALA A 5 -2.20 13.38 16.76
N ASP A 6 -1.25 14.17 16.24
CA ASP A 6 0.21 13.98 16.26
C ASP A 6 0.88 13.68 14.89
N LEU A 7 0.51 14.40 13.82
CA LEU A 7 1.32 14.44 12.58
C LEU A 7 1.50 15.84 11.98
N PHE A 8 1.19 16.90 12.72
CA PHE A 8 1.42 18.28 12.28
C PHE A 8 1.86 19.11 13.48
N ASP A 9 3.06 18.84 13.99
CA ASP A 9 3.66 19.63 15.07
C ASP A 9 5.13 19.96 14.77
N GLU A 10 5.44 20.11 13.49
CA GLU A 10 6.50 21.02 13.07
C GLU A 10 5.81 22.06 12.19
N GLU A 11 5.15 23.01 12.86
CA GLU A 11 5.10 24.36 12.33
C GLU A 11 6.57 24.74 12.11
N ASP A 12 7.08 24.49 10.90
CA ASP A 12 8.22 25.19 10.35
C ASP A 12 7.83 26.66 10.46
N GLU A 13 8.17 27.23 11.61
CA GLU A 13 8.00 28.62 11.96
C GLU A 13 8.57 29.36 10.76
N LEU A 14 7.68 29.91 9.93
CA LEU A 14 8.09 30.70 8.78
C LEU A 14 9.08 31.67 9.35
N ASP A 15 10.37 31.52 9.02
CA ASP A 15 11.46 32.30 9.60
C ASP A 15 11.18 33.77 9.35
N THR A 16 10.43 34.37 10.27
CA THR A 16 10.01 35.75 10.25
C THR A 16 11.13 36.62 10.82
N GLY A 17 12.26 36.03 11.22
CA GLY A 17 13.49 36.77 11.51
C GLY A 17 13.93 37.61 10.31
N ASP A 18 13.57 37.18 9.10
CA ASP A 18 13.71 37.97 7.89
C ASP A 18 12.67 39.13 7.77
N LEU A 19 11.50 39.02 8.39
CA LEU A 19 10.46 40.05 8.33
C LEU A 19 10.69 41.20 9.31
N GLU A 20 11.55 41.02 10.32
CA GLU A 20 12.09 42.15 11.06
C GLU A 20 12.98 42.95 10.11
N ALA A 21 12.46 44.11 9.72
CA ALA A 21 13.22 45.12 9.02
C ALA A 21 14.30 45.64 9.96
N ASP A 22 15.41 44.90 10.03
CA ASP A 22 16.66 45.39 10.59
C ASP A 22 16.90 46.76 9.95
N ALA A 23 16.83 47.76 10.82
CA ALA A 23 16.55 49.16 10.54
C ALA A 23 17.02 49.61 9.15
N CYS A 24 16.06 49.80 8.24
CA CYS A 24 16.32 50.58 7.04
C CYS A 24 16.78 51.97 7.48
N VAL A 25 18.09 52.22 7.39
CA VAL A 25 18.74 53.47 7.79
C VAL A 25 18.10 54.68 7.10
N ILE A 26 17.48 54.49 5.93
CA ILE A 26 16.76 55.53 5.19
C ILE A 26 15.39 55.84 5.82
N GLY A 27 14.72 54.85 6.43
CA GLY A 27 13.46 55.04 7.17
C GLY A 27 13.65 55.77 8.50
N THR A 28 14.77 55.55 9.20
CA THR A 28 15.09 56.21 10.47
C THR A 28 15.71 57.60 10.29
N SER A 29 16.37 57.87 9.16
CA SER A 29 17.06 59.16 8.92
C SER A 29 16.11 60.31 8.57
N GLY A 30 14.82 60.04 8.39
CA GLY A 30 13.84 61.03 7.93
C GLY A 30 14.13 61.42 6.49
N ALA A 31 13.14 61.29 5.62
CA ALA A 31 13.27 61.77 4.26
C ALA A 31 13.57 63.29 4.30
N TYR A 32 14.84 63.68 4.13
CA TYR A 32 15.20 65.07 3.96
C TYR A 32 14.52 65.55 2.68
N ARG A 33 13.41 66.27 2.83
CA ARG A 33 12.68 66.84 1.70
C ARG A 33 13.54 67.98 1.16
N PRO A 34 14.12 67.86 -0.05
CA PRO A 34 14.91 68.94 -0.62
C PRO A 34 14.00 70.17 -0.73
N ARG A 35 14.43 71.29 -0.14
CA ARG A 35 13.72 72.56 -0.32
C ARG A 35 13.99 73.06 -1.73
N LEU A 36 12.97 73.64 -2.36
CA LEU A 36 13.16 74.38 -3.60
C LEU A 36 14.17 75.51 -3.33
N PRO A 37 15.08 75.80 -4.28
CA PRO A 37 16.00 76.92 -4.14
C PRO A 37 15.22 78.22 -3.92
N ASP A 38 15.69 79.06 -2.99
CA ASP A 38 15.16 80.40 -2.85
C ASP A 38 15.38 81.20 -4.15
N PRO A 39 14.47 82.12 -4.51
CA PRO A 39 14.63 82.94 -5.71
C PRO A 39 15.93 83.73 -5.69
N HIS A 40 16.50 83.97 -6.88
CA HIS A 40 17.78 84.67 -7.04
C HIS A 40 17.77 86.04 -6.35
N GLN A 41 18.80 86.29 -5.53
CA GLN A 41 18.92 87.53 -4.76
C GLN A 41 19.55 88.66 -5.59
N VAL A 42 20.16 88.32 -6.73
CA VAL A 42 20.72 89.27 -7.70
C VAL A 42 19.72 89.46 -8.83
N SER A 43 19.32 90.69 -9.08
CA SER A 43 18.46 91.07 -10.20
C SER A 43 19.33 91.37 -11.42
N ILE A 44 19.06 90.70 -12.55
CA ILE A 44 19.75 90.98 -13.81
C ILE A 44 19.22 92.31 -14.36
N PRO A 45 20.08 93.33 -14.60
CA PRO A 45 19.63 94.61 -15.14
C PRO A 45 18.92 94.44 -16.49
N ALA A 46 17.82 95.15 -16.68
CA ALA A 46 17.10 95.16 -17.95
C ALA A 46 17.93 95.84 -19.06
N HIS A 47 17.63 95.50 -20.30
CA HIS A 47 18.29 96.10 -21.45
C HIS A 47 18.09 97.63 -21.46
N GLY A 48 19.19 98.40 -21.53
CA GLY A 48 19.18 99.87 -21.45
C GLY A 48 19.26 100.46 -20.04
N ALA A 49 19.34 99.64 -18.98
CA ALA A 49 19.58 100.12 -17.62
C ALA A 49 21.00 100.71 -17.46
N PRO A 50 21.21 101.68 -16.56
CA PRO A 50 22.55 102.17 -16.22
C PRO A 50 23.48 101.02 -15.79
N VAL A 51 24.71 101.02 -16.31
CA VAL A 51 25.69 99.98 -16.01
C VAL A 51 26.05 100.04 -14.51
N PRO A 52 25.92 98.93 -13.76
CA PRO A 52 26.29 98.90 -12.35
C PRO A 52 27.79 99.20 -12.16
N SER A 53 28.16 99.76 -11.00
CA SER A 53 29.57 99.98 -10.68
C SER A 53 30.33 98.65 -10.57
N VAL A 54 31.65 98.70 -10.77
CA VAL A 54 32.52 97.52 -10.60
C VAL A 54 32.38 96.90 -9.20
N SER A 55 32.20 97.73 -8.17
CA SER A 55 31.99 97.25 -6.80
C SER A 55 30.65 96.52 -6.62
N GLN A 56 29.58 97.01 -7.26
CA GLN A 56 28.27 96.34 -7.25
C GLN A 56 28.34 95.00 -8.00
N LEU A 57 28.96 94.98 -9.18
CA LEU A 57 29.17 93.75 -9.95
C LEU A 57 29.97 92.70 -9.16
N ALA A 58 31.02 93.13 -8.44
CA ALA A 58 31.82 92.25 -7.61
C ALA A 58 31.05 91.71 -6.39
N ALA A 59 30.16 92.52 -5.81
CA ALA A 59 29.28 92.08 -4.72
C ALA A 59 28.27 91.04 -5.21
N ASP A 60 27.62 91.31 -6.35
CA ASP A 60 26.64 90.41 -6.98
C ASP A 60 27.28 89.08 -7.40
N ALA A 61 28.49 89.12 -7.98
CA ALA A 61 29.25 87.92 -8.33
C ALA A 61 29.52 87.01 -7.11
N ARG A 62 29.90 87.59 -5.95
CA ARG A 62 30.10 86.83 -4.70
C ARG A 62 28.80 86.27 -4.12
N VAL A 63 27.66 86.92 -4.36
CA VAL A 63 26.35 86.38 -3.98
C VAL A 63 26.00 85.18 -4.87
N LEU A 64 26.14 85.31 -6.19
CA LEU A 64 25.89 84.23 -7.14
C LEU A 64 26.82 83.03 -6.91
N GLU A 65 28.10 83.27 -6.61
CA GLU A 65 29.06 82.20 -6.28
C GLU A 65 28.60 81.39 -5.06
N ARG A 66 28.20 82.05 -3.98
CA ARG A 66 27.66 81.38 -2.78
C ARG A 66 26.37 80.62 -3.07
N GLN A 67 25.48 81.18 -3.89
CA GLN A 67 24.24 80.50 -4.30
C GLN A 67 24.52 79.26 -5.14
N ASN A 68 25.50 79.34 -6.06
CA ASN A 68 25.91 78.22 -6.89
C ASN A 68 26.52 77.09 -6.03
N GLN A 69 27.41 77.43 -5.09
CA GLN A 69 27.96 76.46 -4.13
C GLN A 69 26.87 75.76 -3.31
N ALA A 70 25.86 76.50 -2.83
CA ALA A 70 24.74 75.92 -2.10
C ALA A 70 23.89 74.97 -2.96
N LEU A 71 23.63 75.34 -4.22
CA LEU A 71 22.92 74.48 -5.18
C LEU A 71 23.69 73.20 -5.51
N CYS A 72 25.01 73.30 -5.72
CA CYS A 72 25.87 72.14 -5.94
C CYS A 72 25.81 71.16 -4.76
N ALA A 73 25.94 71.66 -3.52
CA ALA A 73 25.83 70.82 -2.33
C ALA A 73 24.46 70.15 -2.20
N GLN A 74 23.37 70.85 -2.54
CA GLN A 74 22.02 70.27 -2.56
C GLN A 74 21.87 69.20 -3.64
N TYR A 75 22.40 69.44 -4.84
CA TYR A 75 22.36 68.47 -5.93
C TYR A 75 23.14 67.20 -5.58
N GLU A 76 24.34 67.34 -5.02
CA GLU A 76 25.14 66.21 -4.56
C GLU A 76 24.39 65.37 -3.53
N LEU A 77 23.76 66.01 -2.53
CA LEU A 77 22.95 65.32 -1.53
C LEU A 77 21.77 64.56 -2.16
N VAL A 78 21.03 65.20 -3.08
CA VAL A 78 19.91 64.55 -3.77
C VAL A 78 20.39 63.38 -4.63
N SER A 79 21.53 63.53 -5.31
CA SER A 79 22.13 62.49 -6.13
C SER A 79 22.50 61.26 -5.29
N VAL A 80 23.18 61.46 -4.15
CA VAL A 80 23.54 60.39 -3.22
C VAL A 80 22.29 59.73 -2.63
N ASN A 81 21.28 60.51 -2.24
CA ASN A 81 20.02 59.97 -1.72
C ASN A 81 19.28 59.13 -2.77
N ASN A 82 19.21 59.59 -4.02
CA ASN A 82 18.58 58.85 -5.11
C ASN A 82 19.35 57.55 -5.42
N ALA A 83 20.68 57.58 -5.39
CA ALA A 83 21.50 56.37 -5.55
C ALA A 83 21.25 55.37 -4.41
N GLY A 84 21.20 55.86 -3.16
CA GLY A 84 20.88 55.03 -1.99
C GLY A 84 19.48 54.39 -2.08
N LEU A 85 18.48 55.16 -2.50
CA LEU A 85 17.12 54.65 -2.72
C LEU A 85 17.07 53.60 -3.84
N ALA A 86 17.81 53.80 -4.93
CA ALA A 86 17.88 52.83 -6.02
C ALA A 86 18.51 51.50 -5.56
N VAL A 87 19.60 51.56 -4.79
CA VAL A 87 20.22 50.36 -4.20
C VAL A 87 19.25 49.67 -3.25
N HIS A 88 18.58 50.41 -2.38
CA HIS A 88 17.62 49.83 -1.44
C HIS A 88 16.44 49.17 -2.16
N ALA A 89 15.90 49.81 -3.20
CA ALA A 89 14.84 49.23 -4.03
C ALA A 89 15.30 47.95 -4.74
N SER A 90 16.55 47.88 -5.21
CA SER A 90 17.12 46.66 -5.80
C SER A 90 17.20 45.53 -4.79
N VAL A 91 17.71 45.80 -3.58
CA VAL A 91 17.82 44.78 -2.52
C VAL A 91 16.43 44.25 -2.13
N LEU A 92 15.44 45.13 -1.97
CA LEU A 92 14.06 44.74 -1.70
C LEU A 92 13.46 43.91 -2.84
N HIS A 93 13.76 44.27 -4.09
CA HIS A 93 13.31 43.52 -5.27
C HIS A 93 13.89 42.09 -5.28
N ASP A 94 15.20 41.95 -5.09
CA ASP A 94 15.87 40.65 -5.05
C ASP A 94 15.34 39.78 -3.91
N ARG A 95 15.09 40.39 -2.74
CA ARG A 95 14.49 39.70 -1.60
C ARG A 95 13.08 39.21 -1.89
N ASN A 96 12.23 40.05 -2.46
CA ASN A 96 10.87 39.66 -2.85
C ASN A 96 10.88 38.53 -3.89
N LEU A 97 11.83 38.57 -4.83
CA LEU A 97 12.00 37.51 -5.81
C LEU A 97 12.42 36.18 -5.17
N ALA A 98 13.31 36.22 -4.17
CA ALA A 98 13.71 35.03 -3.42
C ALA A 98 12.53 34.40 -2.65
N PHE A 99 11.69 35.22 -2.00
CA PHE A 99 10.49 34.73 -1.33
C PHE A 99 9.51 34.07 -2.31
N LEU A 100 9.27 34.70 -3.47
CA LEU A 100 8.40 34.12 -4.50
C LEU A 100 8.92 32.78 -5.02
N ARG A 101 10.24 32.66 -5.22
CA ARG A 101 10.86 31.39 -5.65
C ARG A 101 10.67 30.30 -4.60
N ARG A 102 10.99 30.58 -3.34
CA ARG A 102 10.81 29.62 -2.24
C ARG A 102 9.34 29.18 -2.10
N ALA A 103 8.40 30.14 -2.18
CA ALA A 103 6.98 29.83 -2.12
C ALA A 103 6.52 28.95 -3.31
N HIS A 104 7.02 29.22 -4.51
CA HIS A 104 6.72 28.42 -5.69
C HIS A 104 7.32 27.01 -5.60
N GLU A 105 8.56 26.89 -5.14
CA GLU A 105 9.22 25.60 -4.91
C GLU A 105 8.43 24.76 -3.89
N GLY A 106 8.08 25.32 -2.74
CA GLY A 106 7.27 24.64 -1.73
C GLY A 106 5.87 24.24 -2.25
N TYR A 107 5.24 25.08 -3.08
CA TYR A 107 3.98 24.73 -3.74
C TYR A 107 4.15 23.52 -4.68
N CYS A 108 5.20 23.51 -5.51
CA CYS A 108 5.48 22.41 -6.43
C CYS A 108 5.76 21.10 -5.67
N GLU A 109 6.57 21.15 -4.61
CA GLU A 109 6.85 20.00 -3.75
C GLU A 109 5.58 19.46 -3.09
N GLY A 110 4.76 20.36 -2.53
CA GLY A 110 3.46 20.01 -1.95
C GLY A 110 2.52 19.34 -2.96
N MET A 111 2.48 19.82 -4.20
CA MET A 111 1.68 19.20 -5.26
C MET A 111 2.16 17.80 -5.64
N ILE A 112 3.48 17.58 -5.71
CA ILE A 112 4.06 16.25 -5.98
C ILE A 112 3.74 15.28 -4.82
N MET A 113 3.89 15.73 -3.58
CA MET A 113 3.53 14.91 -2.40
C MET A 113 2.05 14.55 -2.39
N LEU A 114 1.17 15.50 -2.71
CA LEU A 114 -0.27 15.26 -2.80
C LEU A 114 -0.60 14.22 -3.88
N GLU A 115 -0.03 14.35 -5.07
CA GLU A 115 -0.22 13.39 -6.16
C GLU A 115 0.23 11.98 -5.77
N ASN A 116 1.42 11.85 -5.19
CA ASN A 116 1.94 10.57 -4.69
C ASN A 116 1.04 9.95 -3.61
N THR A 117 0.51 10.78 -2.70
CA THR A 117 -0.41 10.34 -1.65
C THR A 117 -1.73 9.85 -2.24
N LEU A 118 -2.27 10.55 -3.25
CA LEU A 118 -3.50 10.15 -3.94
C LEU A 118 -3.31 8.84 -4.71
N LEU A 119 -2.19 8.67 -5.40
CA LEU A 119 -1.85 7.42 -6.10
C LEU A 119 -1.71 6.25 -5.11
N SER A 120 -1.04 6.46 -3.99
CA SER A 120 -0.87 5.46 -2.93
C SER A 120 -2.21 5.06 -2.31
N ARG A 121 -3.09 6.04 -2.06
CA ARG A 121 -4.45 5.80 -1.59
C ARG A 121 -5.25 4.97 -2.58
N GLU A 122 -5.12 5.23 -3.88
CA GLU A 122 -5.86 4.48 -4.89
C GLU A 122 -5.39 3.02 -4.99
N ARG A 123 -4.07 2.78 -4.91
CA ARG A 123 -3.51 1.42 -4.81
C ARG A 123 -4.04 0.69 -3.58
N ALA A 124 -4.04 1.33 -2.41
CA ALA A 124 -4.55 0.74 -1.18
C ALA A 124 -6.06 0.39 -1.27
N LYS A 125 -6.86 1.20 -1.97
CA LYS A 125 -8.27 0.87 -2.23
C LYS A 125 -8.41 -0.37 -3.11
N GLN A 126 -7.61 -0.47 -4.17
CA GLN A 126 -7.61 -1.63 -5.07
C GLN A 126 -7.22 -2.91 -4.32
N GLU A 127 -6.18 -2.84 -3.49
CA GLU A 127 -5.78 -3.95 -2.61
C GLU A 127 -6.89 -4.33 -1.63
N CYS A 128 -7.57 -3.34 -1.03
CA CYS A 128 -8.72 -3.60 -0.16
C CYS A 128 -9.84 -4.34 -0.88
N VAL A 129 -10.12 -4.02 -2.14
CA VAL A 129 -11.11 -4.74 -2.95
C VAL A 129 -10.64 -6.17 -3.21
N ALA A 130 -9.39 -6.36 -3.65
CA ALA A 130 -8.83 -7.69 -3.90
C ALA A 130 -8.82 -8.57 -2.63
N LEU A 131 -8.52 -7.98 -1.47
CA LEU A 131 -8.58 -8.68 -0.18
C LEU A 131 -10.02 -9.07 0.18
N ARG A 132 -11.01 -8.21 -0.04
CA ARG A 132 -12.42 -8.56 0.17
C ARG A 132 -12.85 -9.73 -0.69
N ASP A 133 -12.49 -9.73 -1.98
CA ASP A 133 -12.82 -10.81 -2.91
C ASP A 133 -12.15 -12.12 -2.48
N ARG A 134 -10.88 -12.06 -2.07
CA ARG A 134 -10.14 -13.23 -1.56
C ARG A 134 -10.77 -13.78 -0.27
N VAL A 135 -11.19 -12.91 0.65
CA VAL A 135 -11.90 -13.31 1.88
C VAL A 135 -13.25 -13.94 1.54
N ALA A 136 -14.00 -13.38 0.58
CA ALA A 136 -15.25 -13.97 0.12
C ALA A 136 -15.03 -15.38 -0.46
N GLY A 137 -14.01 -15.56 -1.29
CA GLY A 137 -13.66 -16.87 -1.84
C GLY A 137 -13.19 -17.88 -0.78
N LEU A 138 -12.52 -17.42 0.28
CA LEU A 138 -12.18 -18.27 1.43
C LEU A 138 -13.43 -18.70 2.20
N ARG A 139 -14.39 -17.79 2.41
CA ARG A 139 -15.66 -18.11 3.06
C ARG A 139 -16.49 -19.11 2.26
N ASP A 140 -16.54 -18.99 0.94
CA ASP A 140 -17.21 -19.97 0.08
C ASP A 140 -16.57 -21.37 0.24
N ARG A 141 -15.23 -21.44 0.18
CA ARG A 141 -14.51 -22.70 0.38
C ARG A 141 -14.80 -23.31 1.75
N ALA A 142 -14.77 -22.51 2.80
CA ALA A 142 -15.12 -22.96 4.15
C ALA A 142 -16.55 -23.52 4.18
N GLY A 143 -17.53 -22.79 3.66
CA GLY A 143 -18.92 -23.27 3.60
C GLY A 143 -19.09 -24.57 2.81
N ARG A 144 -18.31 -24.79 1.75
CA ARG A 144 -18.30 -26.07 1.02
C ARG A 144 -17.69 -27.22 1.81
N VAL A 145 -16.64 -26.96 2.58
CA VAL A 145 -16.03 -27.95 3.50
C VAL A 145 -17.03 -28.30 4.60
N ASP A 146 -17.63 -27.29 5.25
CA ASP A 146 -18.64 -27.47 6.30
C ASP A 146 -19.85 -28.28 5.78
N ALA A 147 -20.25 -28.11 4.51
CA ALA A 147 -21.32 -28.88 3.89
C ALA A 147 -20.91 -30.31 3.47
N ALA A 148 -19.61 -30.56 3.24
CA ALA A 148 -19.08 -31.85 2.82
C ALA A 148 -18.79 -32.76 4.03
N GLU A 149 -18.35 -32.21 5.14
CA GLU A 149 -18.05 -32.93 6.39
C GLU A 149 -19.18 -33.88 6.84
N PRO A 150 -20.45 -33.45 6.98
CA PRO A 150 -21.51 -34.36 7.40
C PRO A 150 -21.80 -35.45 6.37
N ARG A 151 -21.56 -35.20 5.08
CA ARG A 151 -21.73 -36.22 4.03
C ARG A 151 -20.64 -37.29 4.11
N LEU A 152 -19.41 -36.88 4.42
CA LEU A 152 -18.31 -37.80 4.63
C LEU A 152 -18.59 -38.68 5.85
N LEU A 153 -18.95 -38.10 6.99
CA LEU A 153 -19.30 -38.85 8.20
C LEU A 153 -20.44 -39.85 7.93
N ALA A 154 -21.52 -39.42 7.27
CA ALA A 154 -22.61 -40.32 6.91
C ALA A 154 -22.17 -41.46 5.96
N SER A 155 -21.21 -41.20 5.07
CA SER A 155 -20.66 -42.24 4.20
C SER A 155 -19.76 -43.22 4.95
N GLU A 156 -19.03 -42.75 5.96
CA GLU A 156 -18.21 -43.60 6.85
C GLU A 156 -19.11 -44.51 7.70
N ASP A 157 -20.18 -43.95 8.28
CA ASP A 157 -21.17 -44.72 9.04
C ASP A 157 -21.82 -45.80 8.16
N ALA A 158 -22.27 -45.43 6.96
CA ALA A 158 -22.86 -46.39 6.01
C ALA A 158 -21.87 -47.48 5.58
N ALA A 159 -20.59 -47.14 5.41
CA ALA A 159 -19.55 -48.11 5.09
C ALA A 159 -19.29 -49.07 6.26
N ALA A 160 -19.30 -48.57 7.50
CA ALA A 160 -19.17 -49.39 8.71
C ALA A 160 -20.34 -50.37 8.84
N GLU A 161 -21.57 -49.93 8.61
CA GLU A 161 -22.75 -50.80 8.59
C GLU A 161 -22.65 -51.90 7.53
N GLN A 162 -22.23 -51.55 6.30
CA GLN A 162 -22.03 -52.53 5.22
C GLN A 162 -20.94 -53.55 5.58
N TYR A 163 -19.86 -53.09 6.21
CA TYR A 163 -18.77 -53.97 6.65
C TYR A 163 -19.25 -54.98 7.70
N HIS A 164 -20.01 -54.54 8.70
CA HIS A 164 -20.59 -55.44 9.71
C HIS A 164 -21.57 -56.44 9.10
N ALA A 165 -22.46 -56.01 8.20
CA ALA A 165 -23.38 -56.91 7.50
C ALA A 165 -22.65 -57.99 6.70
N LEU A 166 -21.52 -57.65 6.05
CA LEU A 166 -20.68 -58.62 5.35
C LEU A 166 -19.99 -59.59 6.32
N GLN A 167 -19.54 -59.12 7.49
CA GLN A 167 -18.99 -60.01 8.52
C GLN A 167 -20.04 -61.01 9.01
N ASP A 168 -21.27 -60.57 9.26
CA ASP A 168 -22.37 -61.44 9.70
C ASP A 168 -22.71 -62.50 8.62
N GLN A 169 -22.77 -62.09 7.35
CA GLN A 169 -22.97 -63.02 6.23
C GLN A 169 -21.85 -64.04 6.12
N PHE A 170 -20.60 -63.60 6.31
CA PHE A 170 -19.46 -64.49 6.29
C PHE A 170 -19.50 -65.51 7.44
N ALA A 171 -19.81 -65.07 8.66
CA ALA A 171 -19.98 -65.96 9.81
C ALA A 171 -21.11 -66.98 9.57
N ALA A 172 -22.27 -66.54 9.10
CA ALA A 172 -23.38 -67.43 8.75
C ALA A 172 -23.00 -68.45 7.66
N SER A 173 -22.23 -68.03 6.66
CA SER A 173 -21.72 -68.93 5.62
C SER A 173 -20.73 -69.96 6.17
N GLN A 174 -19.89 -69.56 7.13
CA GLN A 174 -18.98 -70.48 7.81
C GLN A 174 -19.74 -71.50 8.65
N ASP A 175 -20.73 -71.07 9.44
CA ASP A 175 -21.57 -71.95 10.23
C ASP A 175 -22.25 -72.98 9.32
N LEU A 176 -22.83 -72.55 8.20
CA LEU A 176 -23.49 -73.43 7.24
C LEU A 176 -22.51 -74.45 6.62
N VAL A 177 -21.28 -74.03 6.30
CA VAL A 177 -20.21 -74.94 5.84
C VAL A 177 -19.82 -75.94 6.93
N THR A 178 -19.71 -75.52 8.19
CA THR A 178 -19.38 -76.42 9.31
C THR A 178 -20.48 -77.46 9.54
N ASP A 179 -21.74 -77.04 9.43
CA ASP A 179 -22.91 -77.89 9.63
C ASP A 179 -23.04 -78.94 8.50
N LEU A 180 -22.88 -78.52 7.24
CA LEU A 180 -22.82 -79.45 6.10
C LEU A 180 -21.64 -80.43 6.22
N THR A 181 -20.49 -79.98 6.71
CA THR A 181 -19.32 -80.82 6.92
C THR A 181 -19.58 -81.86 8.02
N ALA A 182 -20.26 -81.48 9.10
CA ALA A 182 -20.69 -82.39 10.17
C ALA A 182 -21.72 -83.41 9.68
N GLN A 183 -22.71 -82.98 8.87
CA GLN A 183 -23.70 -83.86 8.25
C GLN A 183 -23.04 -84.89 7.31
N LEU A 184 -22.07 -84.47 6.50
CA LEU A 184 -21.27 -85.37 5.66
C LEU A 184 -20.46 -86.37 6.49
N ALA A 185 -19.90 -85.96 7.63
CA ALA A 185 -19.15 -86.83 8.52
C ALA A 185 -20.05 -87.84 9.28
N ALA A 186 -21.31 -87.49 9.54
CA ALA A 186 -22.28 -88.32 10.25
C ALA A 186 -23.10 -89.26 9.34
N ALA A 187 -23.06 -89.06 8.01
CA ALA A 187 -23.82 -89.87 7.06
C ALA A 187 -23.29 -91.33 6.99
N PRO A 188 -24.13 -92.36 7.18
CA PRO A 188 -23.69 -93.75 7.10
C PRO A 188 -23.35 -94.14 5.65
N SER A 189 -22.25 -94.87 5.48
CA SER A 189 -21.83 -95.41 4.18
C SER A 189 -22.79 -96.53 3.71
N SER A 190 -23.95 -96.18 3.16
CA SER A 190 -24.75 -97.13 2.38
C SER A 190 -25.20 -96.50 1.07
N ALA A 191 -24.72 -97.07 -0.03
CA ALA A 191 -25.05 -96.67 -1.39
C ALA A 191 -26.54 -96.86 -1.69
N SER A 192 -27.21 -95.77 -2.07
CA SER A 192 -28.51 -95.79 -2.75
C SER A 192 -28.68 -94.51 -3.57
N SER A 193 -29.35 -94.64 -4.72
CA SER A 193 -29.47 -93.69 -5.84
C SER A 193 -30.14 -92.35 -5.52
N ALA A 194 -30.65 -92.14 -4.30
CA ALA A 194 -31.10 -90.83 -3.80
C ALA A 194 -29.92 -89.86 -3.51
N SER A 195 -28.71 -90.39 -3.30
CA SER A 195 -27.50 -89.62 -3.00
C SER A 195 -26.94 -88.83 -4.18
N LEU A 196 -27.19 -89.25 -5.42
CA LEU A 196 -26.68 -88.57 -6.61
C LEU A 196 -27.43 -87.25 -6.89
N ALA A 197 -28.75 -87.20 -6.70
CA ALA A 197 -29.52 -85.96 -6.90
C ALA A 197 -29.16 -84.86 -5.89
N GLN A 198 -28.89 -85.24 -4.64
CA GLN A 198 -28.41 -84.32 -3.60
C GLN A 198 -26.96 -83.90 -3.84
N LEU A 199 -26.09 -84.79 -4.34
CA LEU A 199 -24.75 -84.42 -4.80
C LEU A 199 -24.78 -83.46 -5.98
N PHE A 200 -25.65 -83.66 -6.97
CA PHE A 200 -25.82 -82.73 -8.08
C PHE A 200 -26.40 -81.37 -7.65
N ALA A 201 -27.32 -81.35 -6.68
CA ALA A 201 -27.83 -80.10 -6.11
C ALA A 201 -26.75 -79.35 -5.30
N ALA A 202 -26.01 -80.04 -4.43
CA ALA A 202 -24.90 -79.46 -3.68
C ALA A 202 -23.72 -79.05 -4.59
N GLN A 203 -23.55 -79.74 -5.73
CA GLN A 203 -22.56 -79.37 -6.74
C GLN A 203 -23.02 -78.16 -7.56
N GLY A 204 -24.32 -78.05 -7.86
CA GLY A 204 -24.92 -76.85 -8.44
C GLY A 204 -24.77 -75.62 -7.54
N GLU A 205 -25.01 -75.75 -6.23
CA GLU A 205 -24.80 -74.66 -5.26
C GLU A 205 -23.31 -74.28 -5.13
N ARG A 206 -22.41 -75.27 -5.18
CA ARG A 206 -20.96 -75.01 -5.20
C ARG A 206 -20.49 -74.32 -6.46
N ASP A 207 -21.06 -74.67 -7.60
CA ASP A 207 -20.75 -74.04 -8.88
C ASP A 207 -21.34 -72.62 -8.92
N ASP A 208 -22.54 -72.40 -8.38
CA ASP A 208 -23.12 -71.05 -8.22
C ASP A 208 -22.29 -70.18 -7.26
N LEU A 209 -21.84 -70.71 -6.11
CA LEU A 209 -20.93 -70.01 -5.21
C LEU A 209 -19.58 -69.73 -5.85
N ARG A 210 -19.06 -70.62 -6.70
CA ARG A 210 -17.85 -70.36 -7.50
C ARG A 210 -18.07 -69.26 -8.52
N VAL A 211 -19.23 -69.21 -9.16
CA VAL A 211 -19.60 -68.12 -10.08
C VAL A 211 -19.73 -66.79 -9.33
N GLN A 212 -20.38 -66.77 -8.16
CA GLN A 212 -20.50 -65.59 -7.32
C GLN A 212 -19.14 -65.12 -6.78
N PHE A 213 -18.27 -66.06 -6.38
CA PHE A 213 -16.91 -65.75 -5.95
C PHE A 213 -16.07 -65.21 -7.10
N ALA A 214 -16.14 -65.81 -8.29
CA ALA A 214 -15.48 -65.31 -9.48
C ALA A 214 -16.00 -63.92 -9.89
N ALA A 215 -17.31 -63.66 -9.75
CA ALA A 215 -17.91 -62.36 -9.99
C ALA A 215 -17.44 -61.31 -8.97
N ALA A 216 -17.37 -61.65 -7.68
CA ALA A 216 -16.81 -60.79 -6.63
C ALA A 216 -15.32 -60.50 -6.87
N GLN A 217 -14.56 -61.52 -7.29
CA GLN A 217 -13.15 -61.39 -7.62
C GLN A 217 -12.92 -60.54 -8.89
N ALA A 218 -13.83 -60.59 -9.86
CA ALA A 218 -13.84 -59.71 -11.02
C ALA A 218 -14.29 -58.27 -10.70
N ALA A 219 -15.02 -58.06 -9.59
CA ALA A 219 -15.44 -56.74 -9.12
C ALA A 219 -14.40 -56.04 -8.23
N LEU A 220 -13.38 -56.76 -7.75
CA LEU A 220 -12.26 -56.21 -6.95
C LEU A 220 -11.38 -55.19 -7.71
N PRO A 221 -10.95 -55.44 -8.97
CA PRO A 221 -10.12 -54.49 -9.74
C PRO A 221 -10.73 -53.08 -9.91
N PRO A 222 -12.02 -52.91 -10.26
CA PRO A 222 -12.60 -51.56 -10.36
C PRO A 222 -12.76 -50.87 -9.00
N VAL A 223 -12.95 -51.62 -7.91
CA VAL A 223 -12.96 -51.07 -6.54
C VAL A 223 -11.57 -50.62 -6.12
N GLN A 224 -10.53 -51.41 -6.44
CA GLN A 224 -9.14 -51.06 -6.20
C GLN A 224 -8.74 -49.80 -6.99
N ALA A 225 -9.12 -49.73 -8.28
CA ALA A 225 -8.87 -48.55 -9.12
C ALA A 225 -9.54 -47.28 -8.58
N ARG A 226 -10.72 -47.40 -7.94
CA ARG A 226 -11.38 -46.27 -7.27
C ARG A 226 -10.63 -45.84 -6.01
N LEU A 227 -10.16 -46.77 -5.20
CA LEU A 227 -9.33 -46.48 -4.02
C LEU A 227 -8.01 -45.80 -4.42
N ASP A 228 -7.35 -46.29 -5.47
CA ASP A 228 -6.11 -45.69 -5.98
C ASP A 228 -6.37 -44.27 -6.52
N ALA A 229 -7.50 -44.04 -7.20
CA ALA A 229 -7.89 -42.71 -7.66
C ALA A 229 -8.15 -41.74 -6.49
N VAL A 230 -8.81 -42.20 -5.43
CA VAL A 230 -9.01 -41.40 -4.21
C VAL A 230 -7.66 -41.09 -3.54
N GLY A 231 -6.74 -42.07 -3.50
CA GLY A 231 -5.36 -41.87 -3.04
C GLY A 231 -4.62 -40.79 -3.83
N ALA A 232 -4.69 -40.85 -5.17
CA ALA A 232 -4.06 -39.86 -6.04
C ALA A 232 -4.62 -38.44 -5.83
N VAL A 233 -5.94 -38.31 -5.62
CA VAL A 233 -6.59 -37.03 -5.33
C VAL A 233 -6.15 -36.48 -3.96
N ARG A 234 -6.05 -37.34 -2.94
CA ARG A 234 -5.54 -36.96 -1.62
C ARG A 234 -4.09 -36.45 -1.71
N ASP A 235 -3.24 -37.16 -2.44
CA ASP A 235 -1.82 -36.81 -2.56
C ASP A 235 -1.64 -35.47 -3.32
N LEU A 236 -2.47 -35.23 -4.35
CA LEU A 236 -2.56 -33.94 -5.04
C LEU A 236 -3.01 -32.81 -4.10
N ALA A 237 -4.02 -33.07 -3.26
CA ALA A 237 -4.49 -32.09 -2.28
C ALA A 237 -3.40 -31.77 -1.24
N GLN A 238 -2.65 -32.77 -0.76
CA GLN A 238 -1.53 -32.58 0.15
C GLN A 238 -0.38 -31.78 -0.49
N GLN A 239 -0.06 -32.04 -1.76
CA GLN A 239 0.93 -31.23 -2.49
C GLN A 239 0.47 -29.77 -2.64
N ALA A 240 -0.80 -29.55 -2.97
CA ALA A 240 -1.35 -28.21 -3.09
C ALA A 240 -1.27 -27.44 -1.76
N VAL A 241 -1.63 -28.09 -0.65
CA VAL A 241 -1.48 -27.52 0.70
C VAL A 241 -0.03 -27.17 0.99
N GLY A 242 0.92 -28.10 0.76
CA GLY A 242 2.34 -27.85 1.00
C GLY A 242 2.93 -26.71 0.15
N LEU A 243 2.45 -26.53 -1.10
CA LEU A 243 2.85 -25.39 -1.93
C LEU A 243 2.30 -24.07 -1.37
N THR A 244 1.04 -24.05 -0.93
CA THR A 244 0.44 -22.85 -0.34
C THR A 244 1.09 -22.46 0.99
N GLU A 245 1.52 -23.44 1.79
CA GLU A 245 2.25 -23.19 3.04
C GLU A 245 3.62 -22.58 2.77
N ARG A 246 4.39 -23.14 1.83
CA ARG A 246 5.68 -22.54 1.42
C ARG A 246 5.52 -21.12 0.92
N GLN A 247 4.52 -20.87 0.07
CA GLN A 247 4.26 -19.52 -0.44
C GLN A 247 3.91 -18.54 0.69
N ARG A 248 3.15 -18.98 1.69
CA ARG A 248 2.86 -18.17 2.88
C ARG A 248 4.15 -17.86 3.64
N ASP A 249 4.97 -18.87 3.90
CA ASP A 249 6.20 -18.72 4.68
C ASP A 249 7.21 -17.80 3.97
N ASP A 250 7.32 -17.91 2.64
CA ASP A 250 8.14 -17.02 1.81
C ASP A 250 7.68 -15.55 1.93
N THR A 251 6.36 -15.30 1.84
CA THR A 251 5.82 -13.94 2.01
C THR A 251 6.06 -13.39 3.42
N PHE A 252 6.01 -14.24 4.45
CA PHE A 252 6.37 -13.84 5.82
C PHE A 252 7.86 -13.50 5.94
N ALA A 253 8.75 -14.30 5.35
CA ALA A 253 10.18 -14.06 5.36
C ALA A 253 10.57 -12.78 4.60
N GLU A 254 9.87 -12.46 3.51
CA GLU A 254 10.06 -11.21 2.77
C GLU A 254 9.62 -9.99 3.59
N ARG A 255 8.47 -10.09 4.27
CA ARG A 255 7.97 -9.04 5.15
C ARG A 255 8.89 -8.79 6.36
N ASP A 256 9.44 -9.84 6.96
CA ASP A 256 10.41 -9.69 8.06
C ASP A 256 11.73 -9.06 7.58
N ARG A 257 12.18 -9.39 6.36
CA ARG A 257 13.32 -8.69 5.72
C ARG A 257 13.03 -7.19 5.55
N HIS A 258 11.88 -6.82 5.02
CA HIS A 258 11.49 -5.41 4.85
C HIS A 258 11.43 -4.68 6.19
N ARG A 259 10.87 -5.31 7.23
CA ARG A 259 10.84 -4.75 8.58
C ARG A 259 12.25 -4.50 9.13
N ARG A 260 13.19 -5.43 8.94
CA ARG A 260 14.58 -5.24 9.37
C ARG A 260 15.25 -4.10 8.63
N THR A 261 15.02 -3.96 7.32
CA THR A 261 15.56 -2.84 6.55
C THR A 261 15.02 -1.50 7.04
N LEU A 262 13.71 -1.41 7.32
CA LEU A 262 13.11 -0.18 7.87
C LEU A 262 13.72 0.20 9.23
N VAL A 263 13.91 -0.76 10.13
CA VAL A 263 14.52 -0.52 11.45
C VAL A 263 15.99 -0.05 11.35
N ILE A 264 16.71 -0.45 10.30
CA ILE A 264 18.09 0.02 10.05
C ILE A 264 18.07 1.46 9.54
N VAL A 265 17.16 1.79 8.62
CA VAL A 265 17.02 3.15 8.07
C VAL A 265 16.54 4.15 9.13
N GLU A 266 15.77 3.71 10.12
CA GLU A 266 15.33 4.56 11.24
C GLU A 266 16.41 4.80 12.32
N GLN A 267 17.57 4.13 12.25
CA GLN A 267 18.69 4.28 13.22
C GLN A 267 19.92 5.02 12.66
N GLU A 268 19.88 5.44 11.40
CA GLU A 268 20.86 6.36 10.78
C GLU A 268 20.35 7.81 10.81
#